data_AF-A0A5C7LM89-F1
#
_entry.id   AF-A0A5C7LM89-F1
#
_cell.length_a   1.000
_cell.length_b   1.000
_cell.length_c   1.000
_cell.angle_alpha   90.00
_cell.angle_beta   90.00
_cell.angle_gamma   90.00
#
_symmetry.space_group_name_H-M   'P 1'
#
loop_
_entity.id
_entity.type
_entity.pdbx_description
1 polymer ?
#
loop_
_entity_poly.entity_id
_entity_poly.type
_entity_poly.pdbx_seq_one_letter_code
_entity_poly.pdbx_strand_id
1 'polypeptide(L)'
;MTIAIRLSTGTALVPVNLEHGETVVESATVHAGQGFVVLEPGTTEFTITGREVSEKTSVFKHFKRIINTEEELPEVVLGEEGMTILREVWENVDDFYRRVTEDTVTKTTPTRHIRLGDTKIIDVDSSSVPDTAVNWTPVPENLGVPAPLSAMVRGTLSSVPELVAEKVKGHNRSVEVKSLYGDRTSKNLAVKFSVDFADERTKLVKKNPLNTRRDAKRVKVYDTKLVELQTVIPAVITADTLEEAHAEVERIAKSIIDNVNDPVAVCVTCQGEGLVPTNGVRERKLR
;
A
#
# COMPACT_ATOMS: atom_id res chain seq x y z
N MET A 1 17.87 9.61 17.97
CA MET A 1 16.71 10.54 18.05
C MET A 1 15.91 10.38 16.77
N THR A 2 14.58 10.30 16.82
CA THR A 2 13.76 10.21 15.59
C THR A 2 13.24 11.60 15.24
N ILE A 3 13.48 12.05 14.02
CA ILE A 3 12.95 13.29 13.47
C ILE A 3 11.83 12.97 12.48
N ALA A 4 10.77 13.78 12.48
CA ALA A 4 9.68 13.65 11.52
C ALA A 4 9.88 14.65 10.37
N ILE A 5 9.91 14.17 9.12
CA ILE A 5 9.93 15.06 7.96
C ILE A 5 8.49 15.43 7.62
N ARG A 6 8.21 16.72 7.49
CA ARG A 6 6.95 17.28 7.04
C ARG A 6 7.15 17.93 5.68
N LEU A 7 6.39 17.51 4.67
CA LEU A 7 6.33 18.28 3.43
C LEU A 7 5.66 19.63 3.70
N SER A 8 6.10 20.69 3.03
CA SER A 8 5.53 22.05 3.11
C SER A 8 4.02 22.12 2.85
N THR A 9 3.45 21.14 2.16
CA THR A 9 1.98 20.97 1.99
C THR A 9 1.28 20.50 3.27
N GLY A 10 2.03 20.17 4.31
CA GLY A 10 1.56 19.80 5.64
C GLY A 10 1.27 18.32 5.86
N THR A 11 1.46 17.47 4.84
CA THR A 11 0.63 16.26 4.63
C THR A 11 1.31 14.91 4.87
N ALA A 12 2.65 14.82 4.77
CA ALA A 12 3.36 13.55 4.89
C ALA A 12 4.34 13.60 6.06
N LEU A 13 4.29 12.59 6.93
CA LEU A 13 5.25 12.38 8.02
C LEU A 13 6.14 11.17 7.72
N VAL A 14 7.44 11.42 7.62
CA VAL A 14 8.46 10.38 7.43
C VAL A 14 9.38 10.35 8.65
N PRO A 15 9.57 9.19 9.31
CA PRO A 15 10.50 9.06 10.41
C PRO A 15 11.92 8.87 9.86
N VAL A 16 12.86 9.69 10.32
CA VAL A 16 14.29 9.47 10.10
C VAL A 16 14.99 9.37 11.45
N ASN A 17 15.76 8.29 11.63
CA ASN A 17 16.56 8.10 12.83
C ASN A 17 17.90 8.80 12.65
N LEU A 18 18.16 9.75 13.54
CA LEU A 18 19.46 10.39 13.74
C LEU A 18 20.24 9.62 14.80
N GLU A 19 21.49 9.31 14.46
CA GLU A 19 22.49 8.82 15.40
C GLU A 19 22.95 9.95 16.35
N HIS A 20 23.67 9.60 17.40
CA HIS A 20 24.13 10.57 18.38
C HIS A 20 25.14 11.55 17.76
N GLY A 21 24.80 12.85 17.77
CA GLY A 21 25.63 13.90 17.17
C GLY A 21 25.37 14.13 15.67
N GLU A 22 24.42 13.41 15.06
CA GLU A 22 23.93 13.74 13.72
C GLU A 22 23.02 14.97 13.74
N THR A 23 23.16 15.83 12.73
CA THR A 23 22.36 17.04 12.52
C THR A 23 21.95 17.18 11.07
N VAL A 24 20.77 17.73 10.81
CA VAL A 24 20.27 17.97 9.46
C VAL A 24 20.89 19.26 8.92
N VAL A 25 21.39 19.22 7.69
CA VAL A 25 21.93 20.40 7.02
C VAL A 25 20.78 21.22 6.46
N GLU A 26 20.58 22.41 6.99
CA GLU A 26 19.60 23.36 6.45
C GLU A 26 20.05 23.90 5.09
N SER A 27 19.09 24.09 4.19
CA SER A 27 19.30 24.66 2.87
C SER A 27 18.13 25.60 2.52
N ALA A 28 18.15 26.19 1.33
CA ALA A 28 17.03 27.00 0.85
C ALA A 28 15.70 26.23 0.82
N THR A 29 15.75 24.91 0.67
CA THR A 29 14.56 24.05 0.52
C THR A 29 14.39 23.04 1.66
N VAL A 30 15.30 23.05 2.65
CA VAL A 30 15.34 22.14 3.80
C VAL A 30 15.46 22.97 5.07
N HIS A 31 14.46 22.93 5.93
CA HIS A 31 14.43 23.67 7.19
C HIS A 31 14.33 22.71 8.38
N ALA A 32 15.28 22.75 9.31
CA ALA A 32 15.34 21.83 10.43
C ALA A 32 14.86 22.51 11.72
N GLY A 33 13.76 22.00 12.29
CA GLY A 33 13.24 22.40 13.60
C GLY A 33 13.59 21.39 14.70
N GLN A 34 13.24 21.70 15.95
CA GLN A 34 13.35 20.73 17.04
C GLN A 34 12.42 19.54 16.79
N GLY A 35 13.00 18.39 16.44
CA GLY A 35 12.28 17.13 16.26
C GLY A 35 11.58 16.95 14.90
N PHE A 36 11.66 17.92 13.99
CA PHE A 36 11.08 17.81 12.65
C PHE A 36 11.89 18.53 11.58
N VAL A 37 11.76 18.12 10.33
CA VAL A 37 12.37 18.76 9.15
C VAL A 37 11.27 19.13 8.17
N VAL A 38 11.24 20.36 7.69
CA VAL A 38 10.30 20.81 6.66
C VAL A 38 11.01 20.88 5.33
N LEU A 39 10.39 20.28 4.30
CA LEU A 39 10.89 20.30 2.93
C LEU A 39 9.99 21.13 2.03
N GLU A 40 10.57 22.05 1.27
CA GLU A 40 9.85 22.80 0.24
C GLU A 40 9.37 21.88 -0.91
N PRO A 41 8.30 22.26 -1.65
CA PRO A 41 7.75 21.42 -2.69
C PRO A 41 8.80 21.10 -3.76
N GLY A 42 8.89 19.84 -4.17
CA GLY A 42 9.86 19.38 -5.16
C GLY A 42 11.21 18.91 -4.58
N THR A 43 11.44 19.08 -3.28
CA THR A 43 12.64 18.56 -2.61
C THR A 43 12.50 17.06 -2.35
N THR A 44 13.42 16.26 -2.89
CA THR A 44 13.38 14.79 -2.82
C THR A 44 14.49 14.18 -1.97
N GLU A 45 15.48 14.98 -1.57
CA GLU A 45 16.62 14.55 -0.78
C GLU A 45 17.15 15.65 0.14
N PHE A 46 17.83 15.25 1.21
CA PHE A 46 18.53 16.15 2.12
C PHE A 46 19.74 15.46 2.75
N THR A 47 20.62 16.25 3.36
CA THR A 47 21.87 15.77 3.94
C THR A 47 21.84 15.83 5.46
N ILE A 48 22.40 14.79 6.08
CA ILE A 48 22.68 14.73 7.51
C ILE A 48 24.19 14.76 7.68
N THR A 49 24.69 15.66 8.51
CA THR A 49 26.07 15.73 8.96
C THR A 49 26.23 14.94 10.26
N GLY A 50 27.17 14.00 10.27
CA GLY A 50 27.55 13.25 11.45
C GLY A 50 28.50 14.02 12.37
N ARG A 51 28.97 13.35 13.41
CA ARG A 51 29.94 13.91 14.37
C ARG A 51 31.31 14.08 13.72
N GLU A 52 31.98 15.20 14.00
CA GLU A 52 33.39 15.40 13.61
C GLU A 52 34.28 14.28 14.20
N VAL A 53 35.01 13.58 13.34
CA VAL A 53 35.98 12.55 13.70
C VAL A 53 37.37 13.10 13.45
N SER A 54 38.22 13.06 14.47
CA SER A 54 39.64 13.42 14.36
C SER A 54 40.50 12.17 14.24
N GLU A 55 41.26 12.08 13.15
CA GLU A 55 42.27 11.04 12.98
C GLU A 55 43.66 11.66 13.19
N LYS A 56 44.46 11.05 14.06
CA LYS A 56 45.84 11.47 14.32
C LYS A 56 46.78 10.51 13.60
N THR A 57 47.51 11.02 12.62
CA THR A 57 48.56 10.26 11.94
C THR A 57 49.92 10.78 12.41
N SER A 58 50.74 9.88 12.93
CA SER A 58 52.11 10.18 13.37
C SER A 58 53.10 9.55 12.39
N VAL A 59 53.88 10.38 11.69
CA VAL A 59 54.91 9.93 10.76
C VAL A 59 56.27 10.12 11.41
N PHE A 60 57.05 9.05 11.47
CA PHE A 60 58.44 9.11 11.91
C PHE A 60 59.29 9.88 10.90
N LYS A 61 60.11 10.83 11.36
CA LYS A 61 61.05 11.57 10.51
C LYS A 61 62.49 11.11 10.69
N HIS A 62 63.03 11.26 11.89
CA HIS A 62 64.43 10.94 12.21
C HIS A 62 64.65 10.90 13.72
N PHE A 63 65.82 10.44 14.14
CA PHE A 63 66.32 10.64 15.50
C PHE A 63 67.20 11.89 15.53
N LYS A 64 66.98 12.77 16.48
CA LYS A 64 67.77 13.98 16.68
C LYS A 64 68.52 13.90 18.01
N ARG A 65 69.81 14.21 18.00
CA ARG A 65 70.62 14.22 19.20
C ARG A 65 70.13 15.29 20.18
N ILE A 66 69.98 14.94 21.46
CA ILE A 66 69.45 15.83 22.51
C ILE A 66 70.52 16.35 23.47
N ILE A 67 71.70 15.74 23.50
CA ILE A 67 72.83 16.15 24.33
C ILE A 67 74.00 16.46 23.40
N ASN A 68 74.68 17.58 23.63
CA ASN A 68 75.98 17.83 22.99
C ASN A 68 77.02 16.96 23.70
N THR A 69 77.39 15.85 23.07
CA THR A 69 78.53 15.02 23.48
C THR A 69 79.80 15.51 22.78
N GLU A 70 80.97 15.37 23.44
CA GLU A 70 82.28 15.71 22.86
C GLU A 70 82.72 14.71 21.76
N GLU A 71 82.01 13.59 21.64
CA GLU A 71 82.26 12.51 20.69
C GLU A 71 81.58 12.75 19.33
N GLU A 72 82.17 12.18 18.27
CA GLU A 72 81.76 12.28 16.86
C GLU A 72 80.42 11.58 16.53
N LEU A 73 79.42 11.66 17.41
CA LEU A 73 78.08 11.16 17.13
C LEU A 73 77.35 12.09 16.12
N PRO A 74 76.65 11.53 15.11
CA PRO A 74 75.87 12.33 14.18
C PRO A 74 74.82 13.20 14.86
N GLU A 75 74.59 14.42 14.36
CA GLU A 75 73.53 15.27 14.92
C GLU A 75 72.12 14.72 14.63
N VAL A 76 71.98 14.06 13.47
CA VAL A 76 70.72 13.50 12.97
C VAL A 76 70.96 12.09 12.41
N VAL A 77 70.11 11.15 12.80
CA VAL A 77 70.12 9.77 12.30
C VAL A 77 68.82 9.54 11.53
N LEU A 78 68.95 9.34 10.22
CA LEU A 78 67.83 9.12 9.31
C LEU A 78 67.46 7.63 9.34
N GLY A 79 66.33 7.30 9.95
CA GLY A 79 65.82 5.92 9.98
C GLY A 79 66.18 5.11 11.23
N GLU A 80 65.42 4.03 11.43
CA GLU A 80 65.65 3.03 12.49
C GLU A 80 66.92 2.19 12.23
N GLU A 81 67.26 1.96 10.95
CA GLU A 81 68.45 1.19 10.56
C GLU A 81 69.74 1.89 10.99
N GLY A 82 69.85 3.20 10.77
CA GLY A 82 70.99 3.99 11.23
C GLY A 82 71.12 4.01 12.75
N MET A 83 70.00 4.04 13.47
CA MET A 83 70.00 3.99 14.93
C MET A 83 70.42 2.60 15.45
N THR A 84 70.04 1.54 14.73
CA THR A 84 70.45 0.17 15.05
C THR A 84 71.96 -0.02 14.91
N ILE A 85 72.56 0.50 13.85
CA ILE A 85 74.02 0.46 13.66
C ILE A 85 74.74 1.18 14.79
N LEU A 86 74.22 2.33 15.24
CA LEU A 86 74.81 3.06 16.36
C LEU A 86 74.73 2.29 17.69
N ARG A 87 73.65 1.54 17.92
CA ARG A 87 73.48 0.70 19.13
C ARG A 87 74.48 -0.46 19.21
N GLU A 88 74.99 -0.94 18.07
CA GLU A 88 76.00 -2.00 18.04
C GLU A 88 77.40 -1.50 18.42
N VAL A 89 77.66 -0.21 18.21
CA VAL A 89 78.98 0.40 18.41
C VAL A 89 79.06 1.16 19.73
N TRP A 90 77.94 1.72 20.20
CA TRP A 90 77.89 2.62 21.36
C TRP A 90 76.89 2.15 22.41
N GLU A 91 77.36 1.99 23.65
CA GLU A 91 76.50 1.71 24.80
C GLU A 91 75.66 2.95 25.17
N ASN A 92 74.39 2.73 25.52
CA ASN A 92 73.43 3.77 25.92
C ASN A 92 73.15 4.84 24.85
N VAL A 93 73.35 4.53 23.56
CA VAL A 93 73.15 5.52 22.49
C VAL A 93 71.73 6.09 22.43
N ASP A 94 70.72 5.31 22.85
CA ASP A 94 69.33 5.75 22.90
C ASP A 94 69.10 6.94 23.85
N ASP A 95 69.91 7.10 24.90
CA ASP A 95 69.80 8.22 25.84
C ASP A 95 70.27 9.55 25.21
N PHE A 96 71.07 9.48 24.14
CA PHE A 96 71.57 10.67 23.44
C PHE A 96 70.63 11.15 22.33
N TYR A 97 69.64 10.35 21.91
CA TYR A 97 68.78 10.68 20.78
C TYR A 97 67.29 10.67 21.14
N ARG A 98 66.58 11.68 20.63
CA ARG A 98 65.11 11.73 20.69
C ARG A 98 64.53 11.38 19.33
N ARG A 99 63.54 10.48 19.35
CA ARG A 99 62.69 10.18 18.18
C ARG A 99 61.83 11.41 17.84
N VAL A 100 61.98 11.93 16.62
CA VAL A 100 61.16 13.05 16.12
C VAL A 100 60.06 12.49 15.21
N THR A 101 58.81 12.69 15.63
CA THR A 101 57.62 12.40 14.84
C THR A 101 56.93 13.69 14.44
N GLU A 102 56.37 13.72 13.24
CA GLU A 102 55.43 14.75 12.82
C GLU A 102 54.02 14.22 13.02
N ASP A 103 53.26 14.90 13.87
CA ASP A 103 51.88 14.58 14.14
C ASP A 103 50.99 15.49 13.28
N THR A 104 50.20 14.89 12.40
CA THR A 104 49.16 15.61 11.66
C THR A 104 47.79 15.15 12.18
N VAL A 105 46.93 16.11 12.53
CA VAL A 105 45.55 15.84 12.93
C VAL A 105 44.63 16.26 11.79
N THR A 106 43.94 15.29 11.20
CA THR A 106 42.94 15.54 10.17
C THR A 106 41.56 15.44 10.81
N LYS A 107 40.72 16.44 10.55
CA LYS A 107 39.33 16.47 10.99
C LYS A 107 38.42 16.21 9.81
N THR A 108 37.57 15.20 9.92
CA THR A 108 36.61 14.83 8.88
C THR A 108 35.21 14.78 9.49
N THR A 109 34.25 15.41 8.83
CA THR A 109 32.83 15.32 9.22
C THR A 109 32.12 14.43 8.20
N PRO A 110 31.72 13.20 8.58
CA PRO A 110 31.04 12.32 7.65
C PRO A 110 29.64 12.86 7.33
N THR A 111 29.18 12.63 6.10
CA THR A 111 27.85 13.05 5.63
C THR A 111 27.07 11.86 5.10
N ARG A 112 25.77 11.82 5.39
CA ARG A 112 24.82 10.84 4.87
C ARG A 112 23.72 11.56 4.08
N HIS A 113 23.39 11.05 2.91
CA HIS A 113 22.29 11.55 2.09
C HIS A 113 21.05 10.69 2.32
N ILE A 114 19.91 11.35 2.54
CA ILE A 114 18.61 10.69 2.69
C ILE A 114 17.75 11.08 1.50
N ARG A 115 17.24 10.06 0.80
CA ARG A 115 16.23 10.22 -0.25
C ARG A 115 14.89 9.83 0.31
N LEU A 116 13.88 10.67 0.06
CA LEU A 116 12.52 10.40 0.54
C LEU A 116 11.95 9.09 -0.04
N GLY A 117 12.35 8.70 -1.25
CA GLY A 117 11.91 7.45 -1.88
C GLY A 117 12.30 6.19 -1.11
N ASP A 118 13.33 6.25 -0.27
CA ASP A 118 13.83 5.10 0.51
C ASP A 118 13.21 5.02 1.91
N THR A 119 12.29 5.92 2.23
CA THR A 119 11.75 6.10 3.59
C THR A 119 10.28 5.71 3.71
N LYS A 120 9.88 5.21 4.88
CA LYS A 120 8.49 4.75 5.13
C LYS A 120 7.59 5.92 5.52
N ILE A 121 6.45 6.07 4.86
CA ILE A 121 5.45 7.10 5.14
C ILE A 121 4.48 6.59 6.22
N ILE A 122 4.24 7.38 7.27
CA ILE A 122 3.40 6.99 8.41
C ILE A 122 1.93 7.39 8.20
N ASP A 123 1.69 8.52 7.53
CA ASP A 123 0.35 9.10 7.42
C ASP A 123 0.16 9.82 6.08
N VAL A 124 -1.04 9.70 5.52
CA VAL A 124 -1.46 10.37 4.28
C VAL A 124 -2.88 10.89 4.46
N ASP A 125 -3.08 12.18 4.17
CA ASP A 125 -4.36 12.86 4.34
C ASP A 125 -5.44 12.24 3.43
N SER A 126 -6.52 11.78 4.06
CA SER A 126 -7.67 11.14 3.45
C SER A 126 -8.43 12.03 2.47
N SER A 127 -8.26 13.35 2.54
CA SER A 127 -8.88 14.31 1.61
C SER A 127 -8.28 14.30 0.19
N SER A 128 -7.13 13.63 0.00
CA SER A 128 -6.47 13.44 -1.31
C SER A 128 -6.86 12.15 -2.03
N VAL A 129 -7.70 11.31 -1.40
CA VAL A 129 -8.20 10.07 -1.99
C VAL A 129 -9.33 10.42 -2.97
N PRO A 130 -9.21 10.08 -4.27
CA PRO A 130 -10.31 10.32 -5.20
C PRO A 130 -11.56 9.53 -4.78
N ASP A 131 -12.75 10.08 -5.03
CA ASP A 131 -14.03 9.43 -4.65
C ASP A 131 -14.17 8.00 -5.19
N THR A 132 -13.49 7.67 -6.28
CA THR A 132 -13.43 6.33 -6.88
C THR A 132 -12.63 5.30 -6.06
N ALA A 133 -11.78 5.75 -5.14
CA ALA A 133 -10.99 4.94 -4.22
C ALA A 133 -11.64 4.82 -2.83
N VAL A 134 -12.85 5.37 -2.65
CA VAL A 134 -13.67 5.14 -1.45
C VAL A 134 -13.92 3.64 -1.33
N ASN A 135 -13.57 3.06 -0.18
CA ASN A 135 -13.58 1.61 0.14
C ASN A 135 -12.35 0.79 -0.30
N TRP A 136 -11.32 1.40 -0.89
CA TRP A 136 -10.04 0.75 -1.19
C TRP A 136 -9.05 0.89 -0.03
N THR A 137 -8.54 -0.23 0.48
CA THR A 137 -7.56 -0.25 1.56
C THR A 137 -6.28 -0.95 1.10
N PRO A 138 -5.11 -0.26 1.07
CA PRO A 138 -3.85 -0.91 0.70
C PRO A 138 -3.46 -1.98 1.72
N VAL A 139 -2.76 -3.03 1.26
CA VAL A 139 -2.26 -4.09 2.16
C VAL A 139 -1.24 -3.47 3.14
N PRO A 140 -1.27 -3.82 4.45
CA PRO A 140 -0.37 -3.23 5.45
C PRO A 140 1.12 -3.34 5.12
N GLU A 141 1.51 -4.36 4.38
CA GLU A 141 2.89 -4.61 3.92
C GLU A 141 3.37 -3.58 2.88
N ASN A 142 2.44 -2.91 2.18
CA ASN A 142 2.72 -1.89 1.18
C ASN A 142 2.69 -0.45 1.75
N LEU A 143 2.41 -0.30 3.07
CA LEU A 143 2.51 0.97 3.78
C LEU A 143 3.99 1.37 3.90
N GLY A 144 4.49 2.01 2.84
CA GLY A 144 5.91 2.37 2.69
C GLY A 144 6.42 2.46 1.25
N VAL A 145 5.61 2.10 0.24
CA VAL A 145 5.97 2.30 -1.17
C VAL A 145 5.47 3.68 -1.64
N PRO A 146 6.32 4.53 -2.26
CA PRO A 146 5.92 5.84 -2.73
C PRO A 146 5.03 5.70 -3.98
N ALA A 147 3.72 5.76 -3.78
CA ALA A 147 2.76 5.94 -4.85
C ALA A 147 1.67 6.92 -4.38
N PRO A 148 1.17 7.80 -5.26
CA PRO A 148 -0.05 8.55 -4.93
C PRO A 148 -1.14 7.54 -4.57
N LEU A 149 -2.02 7.83 -3.60
CA LEU A 149 -3.13 6.93 -3.22
C LEU A 149 -4.00 6.52 -4.42
N SER A 150 -3.98 7.32 -5.49
CA SER A 150 -4.59 7.04 -6.79
C SER A 150 -3.81 6.05 -7.68
N ALA A 151 -2.64 5.58 -7.27
CA ALA A 151 -1.79 4.66 -8.02
C ALA A 151 -1.45 3.40 -7.22
N MET A 152 -2.11 2.31 -7.61
CA MET A 152 -1.45 1.04 -7.93
C MET A 152 -0.56 0.42 -6.83
N VAL A 153 -1.08 0.26 -5.63
CA VAL A 153 -0.56 -0.76 -4.72
C VAL A 153 -1.63 -1.81 -4.48
N ARG A 154 -1.17 -3.06 -4.33
CA ARG A 154 -2.05 -4.17 -3.98
C ARG A 154 -2.84 -3.82 -2.73
N GLY A 155 -4.14 -4.00 -2.83
CA GLY A 155 -5.09 -3.56 -1.83
C GLY A 155 -6.34 -4.43 -1.82
N THR A 156 -7.29 -4.04 -0.97
CA THR A 156 -8.57 -4.70 -0.79
C THR A 156 -9.69 -3.70 -0.99
N LEU A 157 -10.57 -3.99 -1.94
CA LEU A 157 -11.83 -3.29 -2.13
C LEU A 157 -12.87 -3.89 -1.19
N SER A 158 -13.44 -3.06 -0.33
CA SER A 158 -14.55 -3.42 0.55
C SER A 158 -15.90 -3.02 -0.04
N SER A 159 -17.00 -3.53 0.53
CA SER A 159 -18.38 -3.24 0.09
C SER A 159 -18.65 -3.65 -1.37
N VAL A 160 -17.99 -4.72 -1.83
CA VAL A 160 -18.14 -5.26 -3.19
C VAL A 160 -19.60 -5.59 -3.54
N PRO A 161 -20.40 -6.18 -2.64
CA PRO A 161 -21.79 -6.53 -2.94
C PRO A 161 -22.69 -5.30 -3.12
N GLU A 162 -22.42 -4.21 -2.40
CA GLU A 162 -23.09 -2.91 -2.59
C GLU A 162 -22.74 -2.30 -3.96
N LEU A 163 -21.45 -2.33 -4.35
CA LEU A 163 -20.99 -1.84 -5.65
C LEU A 163 -21.61 -2.64 -6.81
N VAL A 164 -21.67 -3.97 -6.69
CA VAL A 164 -22.37 -4.82 -7.67
C VAL A 164 -23.87 -4.52 -7.67
N ALA A 165 -24.50 -4.35 -6.52
CA ALA A 165 -25.93 -4.08 -6.43
C ALA A 165 -26.32 -2.77 -7.12
N GLU A 166 -25.50 -1.73 -7.00
CA GLU A 166 -25.70 -0.46 -7.73
C GLU A 166 -25.64 -0.65 -9.25
N LYS A 167 -24.67 -1.44 -9.75
CA LYS A 167 -24.51 -1.72 -11.18
C LYS A 167 -25.64 -2.59 -11.76
N VAL A 168 -26.25 -3.45 -10.94
CA VAL A 168 -27.32 -4.38 -11.38
C VAL A 168 -28.72 -3.76 -11.27
N LYS A 169 -28.90 -2.73 -10.42
CA LYS A 169 -30.18 -2.04 -10.22
C LYS A 169 -30.68 -1.38 -11.52
N GLY A 170 -31.98 -1.52 -11.81
CA GLY A 170 -32.56 -0.98 -13.04
C GLY A 170 -34.08 -0.87 -13.03
N HIS A 171 -34.66 -0.30 -14.09
CA HIS A 171 -36.12 -0.28 -14.32
C HIS A 171 -36.59 -1.74 -14.38
N ASN A 172 -37.39 -2.19 -13.40
CA ASN A 172 -37.88 -3.59 -13.23
C ASN A 172 -36.92 -4.57 -12.51
N ARG A 173 -35.88 -4.10 -11.83
CA ARG A 173 -35.02 -4.94 -10.99
C ARG A 173 -34.91 -4.35 -9.59
N SER A 174 -35.37 -5.11 -8.60
CA SER A 174 -35.10 -4.80 -7.19
C SER A 174 -33.91 -5.63 -6.73
N VAL A 175 -32.98 -5.01 -6.02
CA VAL A 175 -31.76 -5.64 -5.52
C VAL A 175 -31.67 -5.44 -4.01
N GLU A 176 -31.41 -6.50 -3.27
CA GLU A 176 -31.23 -6.48 -1.82
C GLU A 176 -29.97 -7.27 -1.44
N VAL A 177 -29.06 -6.63 -0.71
CA VAL A 177 -27.85 -7.27 -0.18
C VAL A 177 -28.15 -7.85 1.20
N LYS A 178 -27.82 -9.12 1.42
CA LYS A 178 -28.00 -9.81 2.72
C LYS A 178 -26.72 -10.50 3.17
N SER A 179 -26.46 -10.37 4.47
CA SER A 179 -25.52 -11.25 5.16
C SER A 179 -26.07 -12.68 5.18
N LEU A 180 -25.22 -13.65 4.89
CA LEU A 180 -25.55 -15.06 5.11
C LEU A 180 -25.62 -15.34 6.62
N TYR A 181 -26.61 -16.14 7.04
CA TYR A 181 -26.89 -16.40 8.45
C TYR A 181 -25.80 -17.28 9.07
N GLY A 182 -25.27 -16.89 10.24
CA GLY A 182 -24.31 -17.68 11.02
C GLY A 182 -22.83 -17.40 10.75
N ASP A 183 -22.50 -16.58 9.75
CA ASP A 183 -21.12 -16.31 9.38
C ASP A 183 -20.82 -14.80 9.51
N ARG A 184 -20.59 -14.35 10.75
CA ARG A 184 -20.06 -13.00 11.05
C ARG A 184 -18.65 -12.78 10.47
N THR A 185 -18.05 -13.84 9.95
CA THR A 185 -16.74 -13.91 9.29
C THR A 185 -16.83 -14.11 7.77
N SER A 186 -18.05 -14.20 7.20
CA SER A 186 -18.22 -14.54 5.79
C SER A 186 -17.65 -13.45 4.91
N LYS A 187 -16.58 -13.81 4.18
CA LYS A 187 -16.05 -13.03 3.06
C LYS A 187 -17.03 -12.94 1.88
N ASN A 188 -18.30 -13.31 2.03
CA ASN A 188 -19.29 -13.42 0.96
C ASN A 188 -20.66 -12.91 1.44
N LEU A 189 -21.33 -12.06 0.65
CA LEU A 189 -22.72 -11.65 0.86
C LEU A 189 -23.61 -12.23 -0.25
N ALA A 190 -24.89 -12.42 0.07
CA ALA A 190 -25.88 -12.82 -0.92
C ALA A 190 -26.57 -11.58 -1.49
N VAL A 191 -26.61 -11.47 -2.81
CA VAL A 191 -27.41 -10.45 -3.49
C VAL A 191 -28.67 -11.11 -4.03
N LYS A 192 -29.82 -10.59 -3.60
CA LYS A 192 -31.15 -11.03 -4.03
C LYS A 192 -31.70 -10.09 -5.09
N PHE A 193 -32.18 -10.66 -6.18
CA PHE A 193 -32.74 -9.92 -7.31
C PHE A 193 -34.19 -10.32 -7.51
N SER A 194 -35.06 -9.35 -7.80
CA SER A 194 -36.42 -9.63 -8.25
C SER A 194 -36.55 -9.27 -9.72
N VAL A 195 -36.90 -10.25 -10.56
CA VAL A 195 -36.98 -10.12 -12.03
C VAL A 195 -38.36 -10.47 -12.54
N ASP A 196 -38.81 -9.75 -13.57
CA ASP A 196 -40.10 -10.03 -14.22
C ASP A 196 -40.04 -11.35 -15.02
N PHE A 197 -40.91 -12.29 -14.69
CA PHE A 197 -41.10 -13.57 -15.36
C PHE A 197 -42.52 -13.67 -15.92
N ALA A 198 -42.63 -14.10 -17.17
CA ALA A 198 -43.91 -14.33 -17.82
C ALA A 198 -44.44 -15.75 -17.49
N ASP A 199 -45.38 -15.81 -16.54
CA ASP A 199 -46.09 -17.04 -16.19
C ASP A 199 -47.19 -17.34 -17.21
N GLU A 200 -47.12 -18.52 -17.83
CA GLU A 200 -48.11 -18.98 -18.80
C GLU A 200 -49.25 -19.71 -18.08
N ARG A 201 -50.25 -18.96 -17.64
CA ARG A 201 -51.46 -19.52 -17.02
C ARG A 201 -52.50 -19.80 -18.10
N THR A 202 -53.36 -20.81 -17.91
CA THR A 202 -54.50 -21.04 -18.81
C THR A 202 -55.80 -20.60 -18.16
N LYS A 203 -56.57 -19.74 -18.82
CA LYS A 203 -57.95 -19.40 -18.42
C LYS A 203 -58.95 -20.11 -19.33
N LEU A 204 -60.05 -20.57 -18.74
CA LEU A 204 -61.18 -21.12 -19.49
C LEU A 204 -62.01 -19.97 -20.06
N VAL A 205 -62.09 -19.90 -21.39
CA VAL A 205 -62.93 -18.94 -22.12
C VAL A 205 -63.96 -19.72 -22.92
N LYS A 206 -65.21 -19.25 -22.98
CA LYS A 206 -66.23 -19.87 -23.84
C LYS A 206 -65.78 -19.81 -25.30
N LYS A 207 -65.85 -20.92 -26.04
CA LYS A 207 -65.53 -20.92 -27.48
C LYS A 207 -66.53 -20.11 -28.29
N ASN A 208 -67.81 -20.15 -27.91
CA ASN A 208 -68.88 -19.40 -28.52
C ASN A 208 -69.70 -18.70 -27.42
N PRO A 209 -69.73 -17.36 -27.37
CA PRO A 209 -70.47 -16.63 -26.35
C PRO A 209 -72.00 -16.85 -26.42
N LEU A 210 -72.54 -17.33 -27.55
CA LEU A 210 -73.98 -17.51 -27.80
C LEU A 210 -74.48 -18.96 -27.56
N ASN A 211 -73.59 -19.92 -27.27
CA ASN A 211 -73.96 -21.31 -27.04
C ASN A 211 -74.20 -21.59 -25.54
N THR A 212 -75.30 -22.26 -25.22
CA THR A 212 -75.72 -22.60 -23.84
C THR A 212 -75.12 -23.91 -23.32
N ARG A 213 -74.53 -24.75 -24.18
CA ARG A 213 -73.81 -25.97 -23.77
C ARG A 213 -72.37 -25.67 -23.32
N ARG A 214 -71.81 -26.50 -22.42
CA ARG A 214 -70.45 -26.37 -21.86
C ARG A 214 -69.37 -26.59 -22.92
N ASP A 215 -69.11 -25.58 -23.76
CA ASP A 215 -68.00 -25.58 -24.73
C ASP A 215 -67.01 -24.44 -24.41
N ALA A 216 -65.93 -24.79 -23.71
CA ALA A 216 -64.89 -23.87 -23.29
C ALA A 216 -63.54 -24.29 -23.88
N LYS A 217 -62.73 -23.31 -24.28
CA LYS A 217 -61.33 -23.50 -24.68
C LYS A 217 -60.44 -22.89 -23.61
N ARG A 218 -59.36 -23.58 -23.28
CA ARG A 218 -58.26 -22.99 -22.50
C ARG A 218 -57.46 -22.07 -23.40
N VAL A 219 -57.40 -20.79 -23.05
CA VAL A 219 -56.56 -19.78 -23.70
C VAL A 219 -55.40 -19.47 -22.77
N LYS A 220 -54.19 -19.40 -23.33
CA LYS A 220 -52.99 -18.99 -22.61
C LYS A 220 -53.10 -17.49 -22.28
N VAL A 221 -52.85 -17.16 -21.02
CA VAL A 221 -52.84 -15.79 -20.49
C VAL A 221 -51.47 -15.62 -19.84
N TYR A 222 -50.70 -14.67 -20.37
CA TYR A 222 -49.39 -14.32 -19.83
C TYR A 222 -49.59 -13.33 -18.67
N ASP A 223 -49.03 -13.67 -17.52
CA ASP A 223 -49.02 -12.83 -16.31
C ASP A 223 -47.57 -12.54 -15.93
N THR A 224 -47.22 -11.28 -15.66
CA THR A 224 -45.86 -10.90 -15.28
C THR A 224 -45.72 -10.93 -13.76
N LYS A 225 -44.90 -11.86 -13.26
CA LYS A 225 -44.63 -12.03 -11.82
C LYS A 225 -43.19 -11.71 -11.50
N LEU A 226 -42.90 -11.38 -10.25
CA LEU A 226 -41.54 -11.16 -9.79
C LEU A 226 -40.96 -12.47 -9.24
N VAL A 227 -39.77 -12.82 -9.67
CA VAL A 227 -39.05 -14.02 -9.25
C VAL A 227 -37.81 -13.63 -8.47
N GLU A 228 -37.64 -14.19 -7.28
CA GLU A 228 -36.44 -13.99 -6.47
C GLU A 228 -35.30 -14.91 -6.93
N LEU A 229 -34.22 -14.31 -7.42
CA LEU A 229 -32.94 -14.95 -7.71
C LEU A 229 -31.91 -14.58 -6.65
N GLN A 230 -30.96 -15.46 -6.38
CA GLN A 230 -29.90 -15.23 -5.41
C GLN A 230 -28.54 -15.60 -6.00
N THR A 231 -27.56 -14.72 -5.84
CA THR A 231 -26.15 -14.98 -6.14
C THR A 231 -25.29 -14.69 -4.92
N VAL A 232 -24.27 -15.51 -4.69
CA VAL A 232 -23.25 -15.30 -3.65
C VAL A 232 -22.08 -14.55 -4.27
N ILE A 233 -21.69 -13.43 -3.65
CA ILE A 233 -20.64 -12.51 -4.13
C ILE A 233 -19.64 -12.31 -2.99
N PRO A 234 -18.32 -12.21 -3.27
CA PRO A 234 -17.36 -11.81 -2.26
C PRO A 234 -17.69 -10.43 -1.65
N ALA A 235 -17.56 -10.31 -0.33
CA ALA A 235 -17.69 -9.07 0.43
C ALA A 235 -16.51 -8.13 0.20
N VAL A 236 -15.34 -8.71 -0.09
CA VAL A 236 -14.09 -8.00 -0.36
C VAL A 236 -13.37 -8.62 -1.56
N ILE A 237 -12.72 -7.80 -2.39
CA ILE A 237 -11.86 -8.23 -3.51
C ILE A 237 -10.45 -7.74 -3.23
N THR A 238 -9.46 -8.63 -3.30
CA THR A 238 -8.04 -8.25 -3.25
C THR A 238 -7.50 -8.22 -4.68
N ALA A 239 -6.90 -7.12 -5.09
CA ALA A 239 -6.29 -6.95 -6.42
C ALA A 239 -5.00 -6.14 -6.33
N ASP A 240 -4.18 -6.20 -7.38
CA ASP A 240 -2.90 -5.48 -7.44
C ASP A 240 -3.10 -3.99 -7.75
N THR A 241 -4.24 -3.65 -8.38
CA THR A 241 -4.65 -2.27 -8.68
C THR A 241 -6.14 -2.04 -8.39
N LEU A 242 -6.52 -0.77 -8.25
CA LEU A 242 -7.92 -0.37 -8.06
C LEU A 242 -8.74 -0.61 -9.33
N GLU A 243 -8.14 -0.39 -10.50
CA GLU A 243 -8.75 -0.63 -11.80
C GLU A 243 -9.11 -2.11 -11.99
N GLU A 244 -8.22 -3.03 -11.62
CA GLU A 244 -8.49 -4.47 -11.66
C GLU A 244 -9.61 -4.86 -10.70
N ALA A 245 -9.66 -4.27 -9.50
CA ALA A 245 -10.74 -4.53 -8.55
C ALA A 245 -12.10 -4.08 -9.10
N HIS A 246 -12.17 -2.89 -9.71
CA HIS A 246 -13.39 -2.40 -10.37
C HIS A 246 -13.75 -3.22 -11.61
N ALA A 247 -12.77 -3.63 -12.42
CA ALA A 247 -13.01 -4.50 -13.56
C ALA A 247 -13.61 -5.85 -13.13
N GLU A 248 -13.17 -6.39 -11.99
CA GLU A 248 -13.74 -7.61 -11.42
C GLU A 248 -15.17 -7.41 -10.90
N VAL A 249 -15.45 -6.27 -10.26
CA VAL A 249 -16.83 -5.88 -9.90
C VAL A 249 -17.72 -5.81 -11.14
N GLU A 250 -17.24 -5.21 -12.23
CA GLU A 250 -17.99 -5.12 -13.49
C GLU A 250 -18.18 -6.49 -14.15
N ARG A 251 -17.17 -7.35 -14.11
CA ARG A 251 -17.28 -8.74 -14.60
C ARG A 251 -18.35 -9.51 -13.84
N ILE A 252 -18.38 -9.40 -12.51
CA ILE A 252 -19.40 -10.03 -11.66
C ILE A 252 -20.79 -9.47 -11.98
N ALA A 253 -20.93 -8.14 -12.03
CA ALA A 253 -22.19 -7.49 -12.34
C ALA A 253 -22.73 -7.91 -13.73
N LYS A 254 -21.86 -7.96 -14.74
CA LYS A 254 -22.21 -8.40 -16.09
C LYS A 254 -22.66 -9.86 -16.10
N SER A 255 -21.91 -10.76 -15.44
CA SER A 255 -22.30 -12.17 -15.32
C SER A 255 -23.68 -12.35 -14.68
N ILE A 256 -24.00 -11.55 -13.66
CA ILE A 256 -25.33 -11.56 -13.03
C ILE A 256 -26.39 -11.04 -13.99
N ILE A 257 -26.13 -9.94 -14.70
CA ILE A 257 -27.07 -9.37 -15.68
C ILE A 257 -27.36 -10.36 -16.81
N ASP A 258 -26.33 -11.05 -17.31
CA ASP A 258 -26.48 -12.06 -18.36
C ASP A 258 -27.36 -13.22 -17.86
N ASN A 259 -27.10 -13.76 -16.67
CA ASN A 259 -27.94 -14.80 -16.05
C ASN A 259 -29.39 -14.36 -15.79
N VAL A 260 -29.60 -13.08 -15.47
CA VAL A 260 -30.92 -12.49 -15.23
C VAL A 260 -31.71 -12.29 -16.52
N ASN A 261 -31.02 -12.05 -17.65
CA ASN A 261 -31.65 -11.88 -18.96
C ASN A 261 -32.08 -13.23 -19.56
N ASP A 262 -31.52 -14.34 -19.09
CA ASP A 262 -31.91 -15.67 -19.54
C ASP A 262 -33.35 -16.02 -19.09
N PRO A 263 -34.12 -16.77 -19.90
CA PRO A 263 -35.48 -17.15 -19.55
C PRO A 263 -35.50 -17.97 -18.25
N VAL A 264 -36.11 -17.41 -17.21
CA VAL A 264 -36.23 -18.09 -15.91
C VAL A 264 -37.19 -19.28 -16.03
N ALA A 265 -36.71 -20.50 -15.82
CA ALA A 265 -37.57 -21.68 -15.73
C ALA A 265 -38.00 -21.92 -14.28
N VAL A 266 -39.30 -21.82 -14.02
CA VAL A 266 -39.88 -22.13 -12.71
C VAL A 266 -40.14 -23.63 -12.62
N CYS A 267 -39.64 -24.29 -11.57
CA CYS A 267 -39.93 -25.69 -11.32
C CYS A 267 -40.64 -25.89 -9.97
N VAL A 268 -41.59 -26.83 -9.94
CA VAL A 268 -42.38 -27.17 -8.75
C VAL A 268 -41.60 -28.05 -7.77
N THR A 269 -40.68 -28.90 -8.27
CA THR A 269 -40.01 -29.94 -7.47
C THR A 269 -38.50 -30.07 -7.72
N CYS A 270 -37.89 -29.20 -8.52
CA CYS A 270 -36.48 -29.33 -8.89
C CYS A 270 -35.56 -28.63 -7.88
N GLN A 271 -34.42 -29.27 -7.58
CA GLN A 271 -33.24 -28.62 -6.98
C GLN A 271 -32.13 -28.65 -8.03
N GLY A 272 -31.68 -27.49 -8.49
CA GLY A 272 -30.61 -27.34 -9.48
C GLY A 272 -30.32 -25.86 -9.79
N GLU A 273 -29.11 -25.56 -10.25
CA GLU A 273 -28.74 -24.21 -10.69
C GLU A 273 -29.66 -23.73 -11.84
N GLY A 274 -30.11 -22.48 -11.78
CA GLY A 274 -30.98 -21.88 -12.79
C GLY A 274 -32.49 -22.19 -12.65
N LEU A 275 -32.91 -22.96 -11.65
CA LEU A 275 -34.33 -23.29 -11.41
C LEU A 275 -34.87 -22.57 -10.19
N VAL A 276 -35.97 -21.84 -10.35
CA VAL A 276 -36.58 -21.09 -9.27
C VAL A 276 -37.73 -21.91 -8.65
N PRO A 277 -37.71 -22.16 -7.33
CA PRO A 277 -38.82 -22.80 -6.66
C PRO A 277 -40.08 -21.93 -6.74
N THR A 278 -41.22 -22.56 -6.90
CA THR A 278 -42.54 -21.89 -7.01
C THR A 278 -42.85 -20.93 -5.85
N ASN A 279 -42.30 -21.18 -4.66
CA ASN A 279 -42.45 -20.31 -3.49
C ASN A 279 -41.66 -18.98 -3.61
N GLY A 280 -40.70 -18.89 -4.52
CA GLY A 280 -39.92 -17.68 -4.82
C GLY A 280 -40.61 -16.74 -5.83
N VAL A 281 -41.80 -17.09 -6.32
CA VAL A 281 -42.56 -16.30 -7.29
C VAL A 281 -43.61 -15.45 -6.56
N ARG A 282 -43.49 -14.12 -6.64
CA ARG A 282 -44.43 -13.17 -6.03
C ARG A 282 -45.30 -12.49 -7.08
N GLU A 283 -46.58 -12.31 -6.78
CA GLU A 283 -47.49 -11.56 -7.65
C GLU A 283 -47.11 -10.07 -7.65
N ARG A 284 -47.06 -9.48 -8.86
CA ARG A 284 -46.87 -8.05 -9.01
C ARG A 284 -48.16 -7.35 -8.56
N LYS A 285 -48.14 -6.73 -7.37
CA LYS A 285 -49.20 -5.82 -6.97
C LYS A 285 -49.11 -4.58 -7.87
N LEU A 286 -49.91 -4.54 -8.93
CA LEU A 286 -50.17 -3.32 -9.69
C LEU A 286 -50.80 -2.32 -8.70
N ARG A 287 -50.10 -1.22 -8.44
CA ARG A 287 -50.68 -0.05 -7.78
C ARG A 287 -51.50 0.74 -8.77
#